data_AF-A0A355Q4N3-F1
#
_entry.id   AF-A0A355Q4N3-F1
#
_cell.length_a   1.000
_cell.length_b   1.000
_cell.length_c   1.000
_cell.angle_alpha   90.00
_cell.angle_beta   90.00
_cell.angle_gamma   90.00
#
_symmetry.space_group_name_H-M   'P 1'
#
loop_
_entity.id
_entity.type
_entity.pdbx_description
1 polymer ?
#
loop_
_entity_poly.entity_id
_entity_poly.type
_entity_poly.pdbx_seq_one_letter_code
_entity_poly.pdbx_strand_id
1 'polypeptide(L)'
;WSSEDEWNQFFSANEFDLATYWSGSASRSKNTFGLPVEFVLPQEGAIGWLDGLSIPTNAPNRNEAKAFINFMIDPDFYVKWDTEVGAPTSANAKAVSMLPADAFNRTALSDSKKVAKVQFMGPMENALREEIVELWQETKAYFQN
;
A
#
# COMPACT_ATOMS: atom_id res chain seq x y z
N TRP A 1 -10.99 4.60 11.65
CA TRP A 1 -9.96 5.53 11.13
C TRP A 1 -10.18 5.74 9.64
N SER A 2 -9.72 6.88 9.12
CA SER A 2 -9.84 7.32 7.73
C SER A 2 -8.48 7.59 7.08
N SER A 3 -7.41 7.67 7.87
CA SER A 3 -6.04 7.90 7.41
C SER A 3 -5.02 7.09 8.22
N GLU A 4 -3.79 7.01 7.71
CA GLU A 4 -2.64 6.44 8.41
C GLU A 4 -2.33 7.20 9.71
N ASP A 5 -2.42 8.54 9.69
CA ASP A 5 -2.20 9.37 10.87
C ASP A 5 -3.22 9.06 11.98
N GLU A 6 -4.50 8.95 11.62
CA GLU A 6 -5.56 8.61 12.58
C GLU A 6 -5.40 7.17 13.12
N TRP A 7 -5.01 6.23 12.26
CA TRP A 7 -4.70 4.86 12.69
C TRP A 7 -3.58 4.82 13.72
N ASN A 8 -2.47 5.52 13.45
CA ASN A 8 -1.32 5.59 14.35
C ASN A 8 -1.68 6.21 15.70
N GLN A 9 -2.53 7.25 15.70
CA GLN A 9 -3.02 7.88 16.93
C GLN A 9 -3.87 6.92 17.77
N PHE A 10 -4.83 6.23 17.16
CA PHE A 10 -5.69 5.27 17.86
C PHE A 10 -4.91 4.07 18.39
N PHE A 11 -3.96 3.53 17.61
CA PHE A 11 -3.09 2.46 18.07
C PHE A 11 -2.24 2.91 19.26
N SER A 12 -1.64 4.11 19.19
CA SER A 12 -0.82 4.67 20.29
C SER A 12 -1.64 4.95 21.56
N ALA A 13 -2.94 5.18 21.40
CA ALA A 13 -3.88 5.36 22.51
C ALA A 13 -4.44 4.04 23.06
N ASN A 14 -3.99 2.88 22.55
CA ASN A 14 -4.49 1.55 22.90
C ASN A 14 -6.00 1.36 22.67
N GLU A 15 -6.55 2.00 21.63
CA GLU A 15 -7.97 1.85 21.27
C GLU A 15 -8.27 0.49 20.61
N PHE A 16 -7.25 -0.20 20.08
CA PHE A 16 -7.37 -1.54 19.51
C PHE A 16 -6.02 -2.29 19.50
N ASP A 17 -6.09 -3.62 19.48
CA ASP A 17 -4.91 -4.50 19.35
C ASP A 17 -4.72 -5.07 17.93
N LEU A 18 -5.78 -5.11 17.12
CA LEU A 18 -5.78 -5.70 15.78
C LEU A 18 -6.60 -4.87 14.80
N ALA A 19 -6.08 -4.68 13.58
CA ALA A 19 -6.77 -3.98 12.49
C ALA A 19 -6.35 -4.52 11.12
N THR A 20 -7.23 -4.37 10.13
CA THR A 20 -6.85 -4.51 8.71
C THR A 20 -6.07 -3.27 8.28
N TYR A 21 -4.86 -3.43 7.73
CA TYR A 21 -4.02 -2.29 7.40
C TYR A 21 -3.13 -2.56 6.19
N TRP A 22 -2.65 -1.52 5.52
CA TRP A 22 -1.79 -1.67 4.35
C TRP A 22 -0.35 -1.93 4.74
N SER A 23 0.33 -2.83 4.02
CA SER A 23 1.71 -3.24 4.31
C SER A 23 2.70 -2.06 4.36
N GLY A 24 2.58 -1.12 3.42
CA GLY A 24 3.42 0.09 3.39
C GLY A 24 3.21 0.98 4.61
N SER A 25 1.95 1.17 5.02
CA SER A 25 1.62 1.93 6.22
C SER A 25 2.11 1.23 7.49
N ALA A 26 1.93 -0.08 7.62
CA ALA A 26 2.46 -0.85 8.75
C ALA A 26 4.00 -0.75 8.86
N SER A 27 4.71 -0.80 7.73
CA SER A 27 6.16 -0.58 7.67
C SER A 27 6.55 0.80 8.21
N ARG A 28 5.87 1.86 7.79
CA ARG A 28 6.13 3.22 8.31
C ARG A 28 5.76 3.39 9.78
N SER A 29 4.61 2.86 10.21
CA SER A 29 4.22 2.83 11.63
C SER A 29 5.32 2.22 12.51
N LYS A 30 5.95 1.12 12.05
CA LYS A 30 7.07 0.49 12.75
C LYS A 30 8.37 1.28 12.65
N ASN A 31 8.82 1.58 11.43
CA ASN A 31 10.18 2.06 11.16
C ASN A 31 10.34 3.58 11.36
N THR A 32 9.30 4.35 11.05
CA THR A 32 9.32 5.82 11.12
C THR A 32 8.75 6.32 12.44
N PHE A 33 7.63 5.72 12.91
CA PHE A 33 6.95 6.16 14.13
C PHE A 33 7.30 5.33 15.38
N GLY A 34 8.07 4.24 15.23
CA GLY A 34 8.53 3.43 16.36
C GLY A 34 7.42 2.66 17.08
N LEU A 35 6.27 2.44 16.43
CA LEU A 35 5.15 1.74 17.03
C LEU A 35 5.44 0.22 17.08
N PRO A 36 5.07 -0.48 18.17
CA PRO A 36 5.27 -1.91 18.33
C PRO A 36 4.25 -2.73 17.51
N VAL A 37 4.25 -2.54 16.19
CA VAL A 37 3.32 -3.20 15.25
C VAL A 37 4.01 -4.32 14.49
N GLU A 38 3.26 -5.38 14.20
CA GLU A 38 3.67 -6.44 13.29
C GLU A 38 2.65 -6.57 12.16
N PHE A 39 3.14 -6.76 10.93
CA PHE A 39 2.30 -7.00 9.75
C PHE A 39 2.24 -8.48 9.44
N VAL A 40 1.02 -9.02 9.31
CA VAL A 40 0.80 -10.43 9.00
C VAL A 40 0.04 -10.55 7.69
N LEU A 41 0.60 -11.33 6.75
CA LEU A 41 -0.15 -11.81 5.59
C LEU A 41 -0.89 -13.11 5.97
N PRO A 42 -2.23 -13.15 5.90
CA PRO A 42 -3.01 -14.35 6.19
C PRO A 42 -2.61 -15.54 5.31
N GLN A 43 -2.76 -16.76 5.83
CA GLN A 43 -2.32 -17.97 5.12
C GLN A 43 -3.20 -18.30 3.91
N GLU A 44 -4.45 -17.84 3.93
CA GLU A 44 -5.46 -17.98 2.90
C GLU A 44 -5.17 -17.06 1.69
N GLY A 45 -4.40 -15.99 1.89
CA GLY A 45 -4.14 -14.95 0.90
C GLY A 45 -4.60 -13.58 1.37
N ALA A 46 -4.39 -12.57 0.53
CA ALA A 46 -4.83 -11.20 0.78
C ALA A 46 -5.08 -10.45 -0.53
N ILE A 47 -5.67 -9.26 -0.41
CA ILE A 47 -5.82 -8.34 -1.53
C ILE A 47 -4.46 -7.72 -1.86
N GLY A 48 -4.07 -7.84 -3.12
CA GLY A 48 -2.96 -7.11 -3.72
C GLY A 48 -3.44 -5.78 -4.28
N TRP A 49 -2.59 -4.76 -4.17
CA TRP A 49 -2.84 -3.43 -4.69
C TRP A 49 -1.61 -2.96 -5.49
N LEU A 50 -1.85 -2.13 -6.50
CA LEU A 50 -0.81 -1.52 -7.32
C LEU A 50 -1.21 -0.08 -7.62
N ASP A 51 -0.40 0.85 -7.14
CA ASP A 51 -0.53 2.26 -7.49
C ASP A 51 0.35 2.59 -8.69
N GLY A 52 -0.22 3.33 -9.64
CA GLY A 52 0.47 3.72 -10.87
C GLY A 52 0.24 5.18 -11.22
N LEU A 53 1.29 5.84 -11.69
CA LEU A 53 1.20 7.21 -12.20
C LEU A 53 0.57 7.18 -13.61
N SER A 54 -0.44 8.01 -13.82
CA SER A 54 -1.16 8.14 -15.09
C SER A 54 -1.20 9.59 -15.56
N ILE A 55 -1.12 9.81 -16.88
CA ILE A 55 -1.25 11.15 -17.49
C ILE A 55 -2.64 11.27 -18.11
N PRO A 56 -3.53 12.17 -17.61
CA PRO A 56 -4.83 12.43 -18.22
C PRO A 56 -4.70 12.80 -19.71
N THR A 57 -5.71 12.43 -20.51
CA THR A 57 -5.68 12.68 -21.97
C THR A 57 -5.65 14.18 -22.30
N ASN A 58 -6.26 15.01 -21.46
CA ASN A 58 -6.32 16.46 -21.59
C ASN A 58 -5.27 17.22 -20.74
N ALA A 59 -4.24 16.55 -20.23
CA ALA A 59 -3.21 17.20 -19.42
C ALA A 59 -2.49 18.30 -20.24
N PRO A 60 -2.41 19.55 -19.75
CA PRO A 60 -1.83 20.67 -20.50
C PRO A 60 -0.31 20.58 -20.63
N ASN A 61 0.37 19.94 -19.66
CA ASN A 61 1.82 19.88 -19.53
C ASN A 61 2.31 18.43 -19.63
N ARG A 62 2.13 17.80 -20.80
CA ARG A 62 2.39 16.35 -20.98
C ARG A 62 3.88 16.00 -20.88
N ASN A 63 4.77 16.90 -21.28
CA ASN A 63 6.21 16.63 -21.27
C ASN A 63 6.76 16.65 -19.84
N GLU A 64 6.32 17.60 -19.05
CA GLU A 64 6.67 17.76 -17.63
C GLU A 64 6.12 16.60 -16.81
N ALA A 65 4.88 16.17 -17.10
CA ALA A 65 4.30 14.99 -16.46
C ALA A 65 5.12 13.72 -16.75
N LYS A 66 5.59 13.53 -17.99
CA LYS A 66 6.50 12.41 -18.32
C LYS A 66 7.85 12.53 -17.61
N ALA A 67 8.42 13.73 -17.56
CA ALA A 67 9.67 13.97 -16.84
C ALA A 67 9.55 13.64 -15.35
N PHE A 68 8.42 14.01 -14.72
CA PHE A 68 8.12 13.65 -13.34
C PHE A 68 7.97 12.15 -13.14
N ILE A 69 7.24 11.45 -14.02
CA ILE A 69 7.12 9.98 -13.94
C ILE A 69 8.50 9.33 -14.07
N ASN A 70 9.33 9.78 -15.01
CA ASN A 70 10.70 9.27 -15.16
C ASN A 70 11.54 9.46 -13.89
N PHE A 71 11.43 10.62 -13.24
CA PHE A 71 12.09 10.86 -11.96
C PHE A 71 11.58 9.93 -10.85
N MET A 72 10.27 9.74 -10.74
CA MET A 72 9.66 8.91 -9.69
C MET A 72 10.01 7.42 -9.83
N ILE A 73 10.24 6.92 -11.04
CA ILE A 73 10.60 5.51 -11.29
C ILE A 73 12.12 5.28 -11.37
N ASP A 74 12.92 6.34 -11.25
CA ASP A 74 14.37 6.24 -11.24
C ASP A 74 14.84 5.40 -10.04
N PRO A 75 15.72 4.40 -10.24
CA PRO A 75 16.18 3.54 -9.15
C PRO A 75 16.87 4.27 -8.01
N ASP A 76 17.68 5.29 -8.31
CA ASP A 76 18.45 6.01 -7.29
C ASP A 76 17.50 6.87 -6.44
N PHE A 77 16.54 7.53 -7.10
CA PHE A 77 15.48 8.25 -6.40
C PHE A 77 14.65 7.33 -5.50
N TYR A 78 14.23 6.17 -6.02
CA TYR A 78 13.43 5.22 -5.24
C TYR A 78 14.18 4.72 -3.99
N VAL A 79 15.47 4.36 -4.12
CA VAL A 79 16.28 3.89 -2.98
C VAL A 79 16.39 4.97 -1.91
N LYS A 80 16.56 6.23 -2.33
CA LYS A 80 16.56 7.36 -1.40
C LYS A 80 15.21 7.53 -0.71
N TRP A 81 14.12 7.49 -1.47
CA TRP A 81 12.76 7.65 -0.93
C TRP A 81 12.44 6.54 0.09
N ASP A 82 12.81 5.30 -0.23
CA ASP A 82 12.60 4.15 0.65
C ASP A 82 13.37 4.28 1.96
N THR A 83 14.65 4.64 1.89
CA THR A 83 15.55 4.66 3.05
C THR A 83 15.37 5.89 3.94
N GLU A 84 14.99 7.05 3.38
CA GLU A 84 14.84 8.29 4.15
C GLU A 84 13.41 8.53 4.65
N VAL A 85 12.39 7.99 3.99
CA VAL A 85 10.97 8.31 4.28
C VAL A 85 10.10 7.05 4.48
N GLY A 86 10.29 6.01 3.67
CA GLY A 86 9.49 4.78 3.69
C GLY A 86 8.50 4.70 2.52
N ALA A 87 8.98 4.26 1.38
CA ALA A 87 8.23 4.14 0.14
C ALA A 87 7.35 2.87 0.12
N PRO A 88 6.32 2.79 -0.74
CA PRO A 88 5.74 1.52 -1.16
C PRO A 88 6.76 0.62 -1.86
N THR A 89 6.57 -0.70 -1.83
CA THR A 89 7.40 -1.62 -2.61
C THR A 89 7.35 -1.28 -4.11
N SER A 90 8.51 -1.04 -4.74
CA SER A 90 8.58 -0.74 -6.18
C SER A 90 8.29 -1.94 -7.06
N ALA A 91 7.64 -1.71 -8.20
CA ALA A 91 7.58 -2.66 -9.31
C ALA A 91 8.89 -2.72 -10.13
N ASN A 92 9.84 -1.81 -9.89
CA ASN A 92 11.14 -1.79 -10.55
C ASN A 92 12.12 -2.74 -9.83
N ALA A 93 12.30 -3.95 -10.38
CA ALA A 93 13.18 -4.97 -9.80
C ALA A 93 14.63 -4.51 -9.59
N LYS A 94 15.15 -3.62 -10.46
CA LYS A 94 16.50 -3.04 -10.28
C LYS A 94 16.54 -2.20 -9.00
N ALA A 95 15.56 -1.31 -8.81
CA ALA A 95 15.48 -0.46 -7.62
C ALA A 95 15.34 -1.30 -6.34
N VAL A 96 14.50 -2.34 -6.35
CA VAL A 96 14.35 -3.28 -5.22
C VAL A 96 15.67 -3.99 -4.91
N SER A 97 16.44 -4.41 -5.92
CA SER A 97 17.71 -5.11 -5.73
C SER A 97 18.81 -4.24 -5.10
N MET A 98 18.67 -2.91 -5.19
CA MET A 98 19.61 -1.94 -4.62
C MET A 98 19.35 -1.64 -3.14
N LEU A 99 18.19 -2.02 -2.60
CA LEU A 99 17.89 -1.89 -1.17
C LEU A 99 18.76 -2.85 -0.32
N PRO A 100 19.00 -2.56 0.98
CA PRO A 100 19.61 -3.52 1.91
C PRO A 100 18.91 -4.89 1.89
N ALA A 101 19.67 -5.98 2.12
CA ALA A 101 19.17 -7.35 1.98
C ALA A 101 17.99 -7.68 2.92
N ASP A 102 17.95 -7.03 4.07
CA ASP A 102 16.96 -7.13 5.13
C ASP A 102 15.87 -6.06 5.06
N ALA A 103 15.92 -5.13 4.09
CA ALA A 103 14.91 -4.09 3.94
C ALA A 103 13.51 -4.71 3.74
N PHE A 104 12.51 -4.14 4.40
CA PHE A 104 11.13 -4.62 4.32
C PHE A 104 10.66 -4.71 2.86
N ASN A 105 10.82 -3.66 2.07
CA ASN A 105 10.38 -3.65 0.67
C ASN A 105 11.17 -4.60 -0.25
N ARG A 106 12.34 -5.09 0.17
CA ARG A 106 13.07 -6.14 -0.54
C ARG A 106 12.58 -7.55 -0.15
N THR A 107 12.18 -7.73 1.11
CA THR A 107 11.80 -9.03 1.65
C THR A 107 10.29 -9.30 1.60
N ALA A 108 9.45 -8.26 1.51
CA ALA A 108 7.99 -8.33 1.58
C ALA A 108 7.37 -9.28 0.55
N LEU A 109 7.97 -9.39 -0.64
CA LEU A 109 7.50 -10.26 -1.73
C LEU A 109 8.43 -11.45 -2.01
N SER A 110 9.37 -11.75 -1.10
CA SER A 110 10.37 -12.82 -1.30
C SER A 110 9.80 -14.23 -1.13
N ASP A 111 8.71 -14.39 -0.38
CA ASP A 111 8.02 -15.68 -0.21
C ASP A 111 7.03 -15.90 -1.35
N SER A 112 7.49 -16.59 -2.39
CA SER A 112 6.69 -16.88 -3.59
C SER A 112 5.41 -17.66 -3.30
N LYS A 113 5.37 -18.48 -2.25
CA LYS A 113 4.15 -19.24 -1.88
C LYS A 113 3.09 -18.33 -1.29
N LYS A 114 3.51 -17.33 -0.51
CA LYS A 114 2.62 -16.29 0.03
C LYS A 114 2.13 -15.36 -1.07
N VAL A 115 3.05 -14.88 -1.91
CA VAL A 115 2.72 -13.97 -3.02
C VAL A 115 1.76 -14.63 -4.03
N ALA A 116 1.89 -15.94 -4.29
CA ALA A 116 0.98 -16.66 -5.18
C ALA A 116 -0.49 -16.67 -4.72
N LYS A 117 -0.77 -16.37 -3.45
CA LYS A 117 -2.14 -16.29 -2.89
C LYS A 117 -2.68 -14.87 -2.85
N VAL A 118 -1.87 -13.87 -3.23
CA VAL A 118 -2.31 -12.48 -3.32
C VAL A 118 -3.18 -12.30 -4.56
N GLN A 119 -4.36 -11.70 -4.39
CA GLN A 119 -5.34 -11.49 -5.45
C GLN A 119 -5.47 -10.00 -5.76
N PHE A 120 -5.29 -9.60 -7.01
CA PHE A 120 -5.56 -8.24 -7.45
C PHE A 120 -7.01 -8.11 -7.88
N MET A 121 -7.65 -7.02 -7.49
CA MET A 121 -9.02 -6.74 -7.91
C MET A 121 -9.04 -6.40 -9.40
N GLY A 122 -9.75 -7.22 -10.18
CA GLY A 122 -9.95 -6.99 -11.60
C GLY A 122 -11.03 -5.95 -11.89
N PRO A 123 -11.22 -5.60 -13.17
CA PRO A 123 -12.38 -4.84 -13.62
C PRO A 123 -13.68 -5.52 -13.17
N MET A 124 -14.68 -4.70 -12.86
CA MET A 124 -15.96 -5.16 -12.32
C MET A 124 -17.09 -4.43 -13.02
N GLU A 125 -18.14 -5.17 -13.38
CA GLU A 125 -19.37 -4.62 -13.94
C GLU A 125 -20.02 -3.62 -12.97
N ASN A 126 -20.65 -2.58 -13.50
CA ASN A 126 -21.24 -1.52 -12.67
C ASN A 126 -22.29 -2.06 -11.69
N ALA A 127 -23.12 -3.03 -12.12
CA ALA A 127 -24.14 -3.63 -11.27
C ALA A 127 -23.53 -4.33 -10.04
N LEU A 128 -22.46 -5.11 -10.23
CA LEU A 128 -21.76 -5.77 -9.12
C LEU A 128 -21.05 -4.75 -8.21
N ARG A 129 -20.51 -3.68 -8.78
CA ARG A 129 -19.91 -2.59 -8.00
C ARG A 129 -20.94 -1.90 -7.12
N GLU A 130 -22.12 -1.61 -7.66
CA GLU A 130 -23.23 -1.00 -6.91
C GLU A 130 -23.66 -1.89 -5.75
N GLU A 131 -23.86 -3.20 -6.00
CA GLU A 131 -24.20 -4.18 -4.96
C GLU A 131 -23.16 -4.22 -3.82
N ILE A 132 -21.86 -4.25 -4.15
CA ILE A 132 -20.79 -4.24 -3.14
C ILE A 132 -20.79 -2.93 -2.33
N VAL A 133 -21.06 -1.79 -3.00
CA VAL A 133 -21.12 -0.49 -2.31
C VAL A 133 -22.30 -0.46 -1.35
N GLU A 134 -23.48 -0.95 -1.75
CA GLU A 134 -24.66 -1.04 -0.89
C GLU A 134 -24.39 -1.90 0.34
N LEU A 135 -23.88 -3.13 0.14
CA LEU A 135 -23.49 -4.03 1.22
C LEU A 135 -22.48 -3.39 2.19
N TRP A 136 -21.52 -2.63 1.67
CA TRP A 136 -20.56 -1.91 2.49
C TRP A 136 -21.21 -0.81 3.34
N GLN A 137 -22.17 -0.06 2.78
CA GLN A 137 -22.89 0.96 3.56
C GLN A 137 -23.77 0.32 4.64
N GLU A 138 -24.50 -0.75 4.31
CA GLU A 138 -25.32 -1.50 5.27
C GLU A 138 -24.48 -2.03 6.43
N THR A 139 -23.34 -2.65 6.11
CA THR A 139 -22.42 -3.17 7.12
C THR A 139 -21.94 -2.07 8.06
N LYS A 140 -21.51 -0.92 7.53
CA LYS A 140 -21.08 0.21 8.37
C LYS A 140 -22.21 0.75 9.25
N ALA A 141 -23.41 0.90 8.69
CA ALA A 141 -24.57 1.39 9.43
C ALA A 141 -24.96 0.45 10.58
N TYR A 142 -24.84 -0.87 10.35
CA TYR A 142 -25.11 -1.88 11.38
C TYR A 142 -24.19 -1.73 12.60
N PHE A 143 -22.88 -1.54 12.38
CA PHE A 143 -21.88 -1.43 13.45
C PHE A 143 -21.72 -0.02 14.04
N GLN A 144 -22.47 0.98 13.54
CA GLN A 144 -22.50 2.33 14.12
C GLN A 144 -23.52 2.49 15.26
N ASN A 145 -24.42 1.52 15.45
CA ASN A 145 -25.42 1.47 16.51
C ASN A 145 -25.04 0.45 17.59
#